data_AF-A0A430LVF2-F1
#
_entry.id   AF-A0A430LVF2-F1
#
_cell.length_a   1.000
_cell.length_b   1.000
_cell.length_c   1.000
_cell.angle_alpha   90.00
_cell.angle_beta   90.00
_cell.angle_gamma   90.00
#
_symmetry.space_group_name_H-M   'P 1'
#
loop_
_entity.id
_entity.type
_entity.pdbx_description
1 polymer ?
#
loop_
_entity_poly.entity_id
_entity_poly.type
_entity_poly.pdbx_seq_one_letter_code
_entity_poly.pdbx_strand_id
1 'polypeptide(L)'
;MIPRQGYAPTPHSYVPNTSLSATINLDEEVKLTNTRAERDLQESLAELFSIIVTLDELEKAFLKDAIPEAEYTEICERSLRQYKALLADETIANEFQGLEEFKARWDLEAPRATERIRVGMPSTTIDASSSAPAPAPAAANNTSGVLILEATQEFITFLDAVKLGLLSKDQLHPLLSDVIQSVNRVTDKDFENRGKIVQWLITLNQMKATDELSEHQARELELDIQQAYQGFRRTLT
;
A
#
# COMPACT_ATOMS: atom_id res chain seq x y z
N MET A 1 -23.37 13.90 -47.46
CA MET A 1 -22.00 13.49 -47.09
C MET A 1 -21.54 12.49 -48.15
N ILE A 2 -20.44 12.77 -48.84
CA ILE A 2 -19.94 11.95 -49.95
C ILE A 2 -19.13 10.79 -49.35
N PRO A 3 -19.43 9.52 -49.65
CA PRO A 3 -18.66 8.39 -49.15
C PRO A 3 -17.25 8.46 -49.75
N ARG A 4 -16.22 8.54 -48.90
CA ARG A 4 -14.83 8.51 -49.33
C ARG A 4 -14.50 7.10 -49.83
N GLN A 5 -14.10 6.99 -51.10
CA GLN A 5 -13.54 5.77 -51.65
C GLN A 5 -12.18 5.49 -50.98
N GLY A 6 -11.97 4.23 -50.60
CA GLY A 6 -10.69 3.76 -50.07
C GLY A 6 -9.54 4.04 -51.03
N TYR A 7 -8.36 4.32 -50.47
CA TYR A 7 -7.19 4.82 -51.18
C TYR A 7 -6.60 3.82 -52.22
N ALA A 8 -7.02 2.55 -52.20
CA ALA A 8 -6.54 1.53 -53.13
C ALA A 8 -7.71 0.93 -53.96
N PRO A 9 -7.60 0.89 -55.31
CA PRO A 9 -8.57 0.19 -56.14
C PRO A 9 -8.45 -1.31 -55.92
N THR A 10 -9.41 -1.92 -55.20
CA THR A 10 -9.48 -3.37 -55.06
C THR A 10 -10.01 -4.00 -56.35
N PRO A 11 -9.43 -5.12 -56.82
CA PRO A 11 -9.94 -5.83 -57.99
C PRO A 11 -11.40 -6.25 -57.79
N HIS A 12 -12.22 -6.20 -58.84
CA HIS A 12 -13.65 -6.58 -58.81
C HIS A 12 -13.93 -8.02 -58.34
N SER A 13 -12.89 -8.87 -58.21
CA SER A 13 -12.96 -10.24 -57.71
C SER A 13 -12.48 -10.41 -56.26
N TYR A 14 -12.13 -9.33 -55.57
CA TYR A 14 -11.71 -9.41 -54.17
C TYR A 14 -12.93 -9.63 -53.27
N VAL A 15 -13.09 -10.87 -52.81
CA VAL A 15 -14.01 -11.20 -51.73
C VAL A 15 -13.19 -11.18 -50.43
N PRO A 16 -13.34 -10.16 -49.56
CA PRO A 16 -12.59 -10.10 -48.32
C PRO A 16 -12.87 -11.34 -47.49
N ASN A 17 -11.82 -12.04 -47.07
CA ASN A 17 -11.95 -13.16 -46.15
C ASN A 17 -12.32 -12.60 -44.76
N THR A 18 -13.61 -12.59 -44.44
CA THR A 18 -14.17 -12.00 -43.20
C THR A 18 -13.79 -12.75 -41.93
N SER A 19 -13.09 -13.89 -42.05
CA SER A 19 -12.58 -14.64 -40.91
C SER A 19 -11.37 -13.98 -40.22
N LEU A 20 -10.66 -13.08 -40.91
CA LEU A 20 -9.45 -12.40 -40.42
C LEU A 20 -9.50 -10.88 -40.65
N SER A 21 -10.70 -10.30 -40.76
CA SER A 21 -10.85 -8.85 -40.86
C SER A 21 -10.65 -8.22 -39.48
N ALA A 22 -9.78 -7.22 -39.40
CA ALA A 22 -9.64 -6.41 -38.19
C ALA A 22 -10.99 -5.76 -37.85
N THR A 23 -11.46 -5.94 -36.61
CA THR A 23 -12.70 -5.33 -36.09
C THR A 23 -12.57 -3.81 -35.92
N ILE A 24 -11.36 -3.27 -36.10
CA ILE A 24 -11.02 -1.86 -35.98
C ILE A 24 -10.85 -1.24 -37.36
N ASN A 25 -11.31 0.01 -37.52
CA ASN A 25 -11.12 0.75 -38.75
C ASN A 25 -9.65 1.13 -38.91
N LEU A 26 -8.99 0.61 -39.94
CA LEU A 26 -7.56 0.84 -40.22
C LEU A 26 -7.27 2.22 -40.82
N ASP A 27 -8.31 2.93 -41.29
CA ASP A 27 -8.18 4.26 -41.90
C ASP A 27 -8.32 5.40 -40.87
N GLU A 28 -8.54 5.07 -39.59
CA GLU A 28 -8.71 6.03 -38.50
C GLU A 28 -7.71 5.78 -37.36
N GLU A 29 -7.12 6.86 -36.83
CA GLU A 29 -6.26 6.78 -35.64
C GLU A 29 -7.08 6.41 -34.40
N VAL A 30 -6.65 5.37 -33.70
CA VAL A 30 -7.29 4.94 -32.46
C VAL A 30 -7.02 5.96 -31.37
N LYS A 31 -8.10 6.47 -30.76
CA LYS A 31 -8.04 7.37 -29.62
C LYS A 31 -8.22 6.58 -28.33
N LEU A 32 -7.45 6.93 -27.31
CA LEU A 32 -7.56 6.31 -25.99
C LEU A 32 -8.91 6.65 -25.32
N THR A 33 -9.39 7.88 -25.49
CA THR A 33 -10.65 8.36 -24.90
C THR A 33 -11.40 9.28 -25.85
N ASN A 34 -12.74 9.26 -25.76
CA ASN A 34 -13.60 10.09 -26.59
C ASN A 34 -14.33 11.16 -25.76
N THR A 35 -14.59 10.90 -24.48
CA THR A 35 -15.28 11.84 -23.58
C THR A 35 -14.31 12.50 -22.59
N ARG A 36 -14.73 13.64 -22.01
CA ARG A 36 -13.95 14.31 -20.97
C ARG A 36 -13.84 13.45 -19.70
N ALA A 37 -14.94 12.83 -19.30
CA ALA A 37 -14.98 11.94 -18.14
C ALA A 37 -14.04 10.73 -18.31
N GLU A 38 -14.02 10.09 -19.49
CA GLU A 38 -13.07 9.01 -19.78
C GLU A 38 -11.61 9.48 -19.70
N ARG A 39 -11.31 10.69 -20.18
CA ARG A 39 -9.96 11.25 -20.09
C ARG A 39 -9.53 11.46 -18.65
N ASP A 40 -10.39 12.06 -17.84
CA ASP A 40 -10.09 12.34 -16.43
C ASP A 40 -9.91 11.02 -15.64
N LEU A 41 -10.70 9.98 -15.97
CA LEU A 41 -10.53 8.62 -15.44
C LEU A 41 -9.18 8.01 -15.86
N GLN A 42 -8.83 8.07 -17.15
CA GLN A 42 -7.57 7.54 -17.64
C GLN A 42 -6.35 8.28 -17.07
N GLU A 43 -6.45 9.59 -16.87
CA GLU A 43 -5.41 10.38 -16.20
C GLU A 43 -5.21 9.91 -14.75
N SER A 44 -6.29 9.61 -14.05
CA SER A 44 -6.23 9.09 -12.68
C SER A 44 -5.65 7.67 -12.60
N LEU A 45 -6.00 6.79 -13.55
CA LEU A 45 -5.40 5.45 -13.68
C LEU A 45 -3.91 5.53 -14.05
N ALA A 46 -3.52 6.50 -14.89
CA ALA A 46 -2.14 6.75 -15.24
C ALA A 46 -1.32 7.25 -14.02
N GLU A 47 -1.92 8.05 -13.15
CA GLU A 47 -1.29 8.47 -11.89
C GLU A 47 -1.09 7.28 -10.95
N LEU A 48 -2.07 6.38 -10.81
CA LEU A 48 -1.91 5.13 -10.05
C LEU A 48 -0.76 4.28 -10.61
N PHE A 49 -0.69 4.12 -11.94
CA PHE A 49 0.39 3.40 -12.61
C PHE A 49 1.76 4.04 -12.31
N SER A 50 1.85 5.37 -12.44
CA SER A 50 3.04 6.15 -12.14
C SER A 50 3.52 5.94 -10.70
N ILE A 51 2.60 6.00 -9.72
CA ILE A 51 2.92 5.79 -8.31
C ILE A 51 3.47 4.38 -8.07
N ILE A 52 2.85 3.33 -8.62
CA ILE A 52 3.28 1.95 -8.42
C ILE A 52 4.70 1.74 -8.97
N VAL A 53 4.98 2.22 -10.20
CA VAL A 53 6.30 2.10 -10.83
C VAL A 53 7.35 2.90 -10.07
N THR A 54 7.02 4.14 -9.68
CA THR A 54 7.93 5.01 -8.94
C THR A 54 8.28 4.40 -7.59
N LEU A 55 7.30 3.80 -6.91
CA LEU A 55 7.52 3.16 -5.62
C LEU A 55 8.42 1.91 -5.78
N ASP A 56 8.30 1.12 -6.84
CA ASP A 56 9.16 -0.05 -7.06
C ASP A 56 10.63 0.35 -7.32
N GLU A 57 10.85 1.41 -8.09
CA GLU A 57 12.20 1.95 -8.32
C GLU A 57 12.75 2.67 -7.09
N LEU A 58 11.91 3.31 -6.27
CA LEU A 58 12.30 3.88 -4.98
C LEU A 58 12.84 2.80 -4.04
N GLU A 59 12.11 1.68 -3.91
CA GLU A 59 12.56 0.52 -3.11
C GLU A 59 13.89 -0.04 -3.62
N LYS A 60 14.01 -0.17 -4.95
CA LYS A 60 15.24 -0.65 -5.59
C LYS A 60 16.42 0.29 -5.41
N ALA A 61 16.19 1.60 -5.40
CA ALA A 61 17.22 2.61 -5.15
C ALA A 61 17.66 2.58 -3.68
N PHE A 62 16.72 2.43 -2.75
CA PHE A 62 17.01 2.26 -1.33
C PHE A 62 17.84 1.01 -1.06
N LEU A 63 17.47 -0.14 -1.64
CA LEU A 63 18.24 -1.40 -1.54
C LEU A 63 19.66 -1.33 -2.12
N LYS A 64 19.94 -0.34 -2.97
CA LYS A 64 21.25 -0.09 -3.57
C LYS A 64 22.04 1.00 -2.84
N ASP A 65 21.57 1.45 -1.68
CA ASP A 65 22.13 2.57 -0.92
C ASP A 65 22.26 3.86 -1.74
N ALA A 66 21.40 4.06 -2.75
CA ALA A 66 21.45 5.22 -3.64
C ALA A 66 20.75 6.47 -3.04
N ILE A 67 19.89 6.26 -2.05
CA ILE A 67 19.06 7.31 -1.42
C ILE A 67 19.16 7.13 0.10
N PRO A 68 19.32 8.23 0.88
CA PRO A 68 19.34 8.15 2.33
C PRO A 68 17.98 7.78 2.92
N GLU A 69 17.99 7.13 4.08
CA GLU A 69 16.81 6.57 4.75
C GLU A 69 15.69 7.60 5.01
N ALA A 70 16.07 8.81 5.44
CA ALA A 70 15.13 9.87 5.74
C ALA A 70 14.33 10.31 4.49
N GLU A 71 15.01 10.45 3.35
CA GLU A 71 14.37 10.84 2.08
C GLU A 71 13.50 9.70 1.55
N TYR A 72 13.97 8.45 1.63
CA TYR A 72 13.18 7.28 1.26
C TYR A 72 11.86 7.22 2.03
N THR A 73 11.91 7.38 3.35
CA THR A 73 10.74 7.28 4.23
C THR A 73 9.71 8.35 3.88
N GLU A 74 10.13 9.60 3.72
CA GLU A 74 9.23 10.70 3.36
C GLU A 74 8.58 10.50 1.98
N ILE A 75 9.36 10.10 0.98
CA ILE A 75 8.85 9.88 -0.39
C ILE A 75 7.87 8.70 -0.38
N CYS A 76 8.22 7.60 0.30
CA CYS A 76 7.37 6.42 0.38
C CYS A 76 6.02 6.71 1.06
N GLU A 77 6.02 7.40 2.21
CA GLU A 77 4.79 7.79 2.90
C GLU A 77 3.91 8.70 2.04
N ARG A 78 4.54 9.66 1.35
CA ARG A 78 3.83 10.57 0.45
C ARG A 78 3.19 9.83 -0.71
N SER A 79 3.92 8.92 -1.38
CA SER A 79 3.40 8.10 -2.47
C SER A 79 2.27 7.18 -2.02
N LEU A 80 2.39 6.54 -0.84
CA LEU A 80 1.32 5.71 -0.28
C LEU A 80 0.07 6.52 0.05
N ARG A 81 0.23 7.75 0.55
CA ARG A 81 -0.91 8.65 0.82
C ARG A 81 -1.61 9.06 -0.47
N GLN A 82 -0.86 9.38 -1.53
CA GLN A 82 -1.42 9.71 -2.84
C GLN A 82 -2.16 8.52 -3.45
N TYR A 83 -1.58 7.32 -3.37
CA TYR A 83 -2.22 6.08 -3.80
C TYR A 83 -3.57 5.85 -3.10
N LYS A 84 -3.61 5.99 -1.78
CA LYS A 84 -4.85 5.86 -0.99
C LYS A 84 -5.87 6.95 -1.34
N ALA A 85 -5.43 8.18 -1.60
CA ALA A 85 -6.31 9.29 -1.98
C ALA A 85 -6.98 9.06 -3.35
N LEU A 86 -6.25 8.52 -4.33
CA LEU A 86 -6.81 8.18 -5.65
C LEU A 86 -7.82 7.04 -5.56
N LEU A 87 -7.58 6.04 -4.70
CA LEU A 87 -8.52 4.94 -4.46
C LEU A 87 -9.72 5.32 -3.58
N ALA A 88 -9.75 6.52 -3.02
CA ALA A 88 -10.92 7.01 -2.29
C ALA A 88 -12.09 7.37 -3.24
N ASP A 89 -11.81 7.62 -4.51
CA ASP A 89 -12.84 7.80 -5.54
C ASP A 89 -13.41 6.45 -5.97
N GLU A 90 -14.72 6.27 -5.80
CA GLU A 90 -15.41 5.02 -6.14
C GLU A 90 -15.33 4.68 -7.64
N THR A 91 -15.29 5.68 -8.53
CA THR A 91 -15.18 5.41 -9.98
C THR A 91 -13.82 4.81 -10.33
N ILE A 92 -12.76 5.32 -9.72
CA ILE A 92 -11.39 4.82 -9.91
C ILE A 92 -11.25 3.44 -9.24
N ALA A 93 -11.76 3.29 -8.01
CA ALA A 93 -11.70 2.03 -7.28
C ALA A 93 -12.41 0.88 -8.03
N ASN A 94 -13.54 1.17 -8.67
CA ASN A 94 -14.30 0.18 -9.46
C ASN A 94 -13.55 -0.26 -10.73
N GLU A 95 -12.86 0.65 -11.42
CA GLU A 95 -12.07 0.32 -12.61
C GLU A 95 -10.72 -0.33 -12.28
N PHE A 96 -10.12 0.07 -11.15
CA PHE A 96 -8.90 -0.52 -10.63
C PHE A 96 -9.10 -1.99 -10.27
N GLN A 97 -10.25 -2.35 -9.70
CA GLN A 97 -10.69 -3.70 -9.28
C GLN A 97 -9.83 -4.35 -8.18
N GLY A 98 -8.51 -4.17 -8.23
CA GLY A 98 -7.53 -4.66 -7.28
C GLY A 98 -6.11 -4.51 -7.84
N LEU A 99 -5.12 -4.53 -6.94
CA LEU A 99 -3.73 -4.30 -7.32
C LEU A 99 -3.19 -5.40 -8.26
N GLU A 100 -3.57 -6.66 -8.04
CA GLU A 100 -3.11 -7.78 -8.87
C GLU A 100 -3.79 -7.80 -10.24
N GLU A 101 -5.09 -7.49 -10.30
CA GLU A 101 -5.85 -7.36 -11.54
C GLU A 101 -5.32 -6.21 -12.40
N PHE A 102 -5.01 -5.08 -11.78
CA PHE A 102 -4.42 -3.93 -12.46
C PHE A 102 -3.02 -4.26 -13.02
N LYS A 103 -2.17 -4.93 -12.22
CA LYS A 103 -0.86 -5.39 -12.68
C LYS A 103 -0.97 -6.37 -13.85
N ALA A 104 -1.90 -7.32 -13.79
CA ALA A 104 -2.11 -8.29 -14.86
C ALA A 104 -2.65 -7.63 -16.14
N ARG A 105 -3.52 -6.61 -16.02
CA ARG A 105 -4.07 -5.88 -17.17
C ARG A 105 -3.00 -5.08 -17.92
N TRP A 106 -2.05 -4.50 -17.19
CA TRP A 106 -1.02 -3.61 -17.75
C TRP A 106 0.37 -4.26 -17.86
N ASP A 107 0.47 -5.56 -17.60
CA ASP A 107 1.73 -6.33 -17.59
C ASP A 107 2.81 -5.66 -16.71
N LEU A 108 2.40 -5.24 -15.50
CA LEU A 108 3.25 -4.46 -14.60
C LEU A 108 4.02 -5.35 -13.62
N GLU A 109 5.33 -5.44 -13.83
CA GLU A 109 6.26 -6.13 -12.92
C GLU A 109 6.77 -5.20 -11.82
N ALA A 110 6.02 -5.09 -10.71
CA ALA A 110 6.37 -4.27 -9.56
C ALA A 110 6.31 -5.05 -8.22
N PRO A 111 7.18 -6.08 -8.03
CA PRO A 111 7.10 -6.95 -6.86
C PRO A 111 7.41 -6.23 -5.54
N ARG A 112 8.35 -5.26 -5.52
CA ARG A 112 8.70 -4.54 -4.27
C ARG A 112 7.60 -3.56 -3.89
N ALA A 113 7.03 -2.87 -4.88
CA ALA A 113 5.91 -1.98 -4.64
C ALA A 113 4.66 -2.72 -4.16
N THR A 114 4.44 -3.94 -4.65
CA THR A 114 3.31 -4.77 -4.24
C THR A 114 3.35 -5.06 -2.74
N GLU A 115 4.50 -5.50 -2.23
CA GLU A 115 4.68 -5.73 -0.79
C GLU A 115 4.50 -4.44 0.01
N ARG A 116 5.07 -3.32 -0.47
CA ARG A 116 4.94 -2.03 0.21
C ARG A 116 3.50 -1.54 0.29
N ILE A 117 2.75 -1.62 -0.81
CA ILE A 117 1.33 -1.19 -0.87
C ILE A 117 0.47 -2.11 0.01
N ARG A 118 0.78 -3.41 0.04
CA ARG A 118 0.11 -4.40 0.89
C ARG A 118 0.33 -4.13 2.38
N VAL A 119 1.54 -3.76 2.79
CA VAL A 119 1.83 -3.39 4.19
C VAL A 119 1.32 -1.99 4.52
N GLY A 120 1.37 -1.05 3.59
CA GLY A 120 0.87 0.31 3.77
C GLY A 120 1.79 1.23 4.57
N MET A 121 3.04 0.83 4.82
CA MET A 121 4.08 1.63 5.49
C MET A 121 5.49 1.36 4.92
N PRO A 122 6.44 2.33 5.00
CA PRO A 122 7.83 2.21 4.50
C PRO A 122 8.63 1.05 5.11
N SER A 123 9.71 0.58 4.47
CA SER A 123 10.44 -0.61 4.99
C SER A 123 11.21 -0.27 6.23
N THR A 124 11.69 0.95 6.33
CA THR A 124 12.39 1.49 7.49
C THR A 124 11.58 1.37 8.77
N THR A 125 10.24 1.50 8.69
CA THR A 125 9.36 1.32 9.85
C THR A 125 9.08 -0.15 10.19
N ILE A 126 9.33 -1.08 9.28
CA ILE A 126 9.16 -2.52 9.51
C ILE A 126 10.50 -3.14 9.95
N ASP A 127 11.59 -2.73 9.30
CA ASP A 127 12.95 -3.25 9.41
C ASP A 127 13.85 -2.39 10.29
N ALA A 128 13.30 -1.47 11.10
CA ALA A 128 14.01 -0.73 12.15
C ALA A 128 14.90 -1.63 13.04
N SER A 129 14.71 -2.96 12.98
CA SER A 129 15.59 -3.97 13.54
C SER A 129 16.96 -4.18 12.87
N SER A 130 17.32 -3.51 11.76
CA SER A 130 18.53 -3.92 11.02
C SER A 130 19.46 -2.84 10.43
N SER A 131 19.13 -1.54 10.44
CA SER A 131 20.01 -0.59 9.73
C SER A 131 20.03 0.86 10.23
N ALA A 132 19.81 1.13 11.52
CA ALA A 132 20.27 2.39 12.08
C ALA A 132 21.78 2.29 12.42
N PRO A 133 22.66 3.16 11.87
CA PRO A 133 23.91 3.44 12.56
C PRO A 133 23.51 4.12 13.86
N ALA A 134 23.71 3.43 14.98
CA ALA A 134 23.51 3.98 16.31
C ALA A 134 24.10 5.40 16.37
N PRO A 135 23.31 6.45 16.63
CA PRO A 135 23.91 7.69 17.09
C PRO A 135 24.71 7.35 18.34
N ALA A 136 25.90 7.94 18.45
CA ALA A 136 26.82 7.78 19.57
C ALA A 136 26.08 7.70 20.93
N PRO A 137 26.59 6.94 21.91
CA PRO A 137 25.88 6.67 23.16
C PRO A 137 25.70 7.97 23.95
N ALA A 138 24.59 8.66 23.70
CA ALA A 138 24.16 9.82 24.45
C ALA A 138 23.30 9.31 25.61
N ALA A 139 23.95 9.20 26.77
CA ALA A 139 23.34 9.18 28.10
C ALA A 139 21.98 8.46 28.20
N ALA A 140 22.04 7.13 28.28
CA ALA A 140 20.96 6.34 28.86
C ALA A 140 20.65 6.87 30.27
N ASN A 141 19.41 7.33 30.51
CA ASN A 141 18.60 6.91 31.66
C ASN A 141 17.27 7.67 31.87
N ASN A 142 16.91 8.68 31.08
CA ASN A 142 15.60 9.36 31.26
C ASN A 142 14.68 9.39 30.02
N THR A 143 15.20 9.28 28.81
CA THR A 143 14.40 9.31 27.56
C THR A 143 13.68 7.99 27.32
N SER A 144 14.31 6.85 27.64
CA SER A 144 13.72 5.53 27.50
C SER A 144 12.45 5.37 28.35
N GLY A 145 12.39 5.93 29.56
CA GLY A 145 11.21 5.82 30.42
C GLY A 145 9.97 6.51 29.85
N VAL A 146 10.16 7.68 29.22
CA VAL A 146 9.07 8.41 28.55
C VAL A 146 8.59 7.67 27.32
N LEU A 147 9.52 7.17 26.49
CA LEU A 147 9.20 6.39 25.29
C LEU A 147 8.51 5.05 25.63
N ILE A 148 8.97 4.37 26.69
CA ILE A 148 8.33 3.13 27.19
C ILE A 148 6.90 3.42 27.65
N LEU A 149 6.69 4.56 28.32
CA LEU A 149 5.37 4.95 28.79
C LEU A 149 4.43 5.30 27.63
N GLU A 150 4.94 5.99 26.61
CA GLU A 150 4.22 6.28 25.36
C GLU A 150 3.82 4.98 24.64
N ALA A 151 4.76 4.05 24.44
CA ALA A 151 4.45 2.75 23.83
C ALA A 151 3.45 1.94 24.67
N THR A 152 3.61 1.94 26.00
CA THR A 152 2.66 1.28 26.91
C THR A 152 1.27 1.90 26.82
N GLN A 153 1.18 3.23 26.72
CA GLN A 153 -0.08 3.94 26.55
C GLN A 153 -0.76 3.56 25.23
N GLU A 154 -0.02 3.46 24.13
CA GLU A 154 -0.56 3.07 22.83
C GLU A 154 -1.07 1.62 22.83
N PHE A 155 -0.32 0.68 23.45
CA PHE A 155 -0.80 -0.70 23.65
C PHE A 155 -2.11 -0.74 24.44
N ILE A 156 -2.20 0.02 25.54
CA ILE A 156 -3.41 0.08 26.36
C ILE A 156 -4.57 0.70 25.56
N THR A 157 -4.31 1.80 24.85
CA THR A 157 -5.32 2.49 24.03
C THR A 157 -5.88 1.57 22.95
N PHE A 158 -5.01 0.81 22.28
CA PHE A 158 -5.42 -0.17 21.29
C PHE A 158 -6.25 -1.31 21.91
N LEU A 159 -5.78 -1.91 23.01
CA LEU A 159 -6.50 -2.99 23.69
C LEU A 159 -7.85 -2.54 24.24
N ASP A 160 -7.95 -1.31 24.75
CA ASP A 160 -9.19 -0.73 25.21
C ASP A 160 -10.15 -0.47 24.05
N ALA A 161 -9.67 0.01 22.89
CA ALA A 161 -10.50 0.18 21.70
C ALA A 161 -11.12 -1.16 21.26
N VAL A 162 -10.33 -2.23 21.20
CA VAL A 162 -10.83 -3.58 20.87
C VAL A 162 -11.88 -4.05 21.89
N LYS A 163 -11.64 -3.84 23.19
CA LYS A 163 -12.59 -4.20 24.27
C LYS A 163 -13.87 -3.38 24.27
N LEU A 164 -13.81 -2.13 23.81
CA LEU A 164 -14.97 -1.26 23.66
C LEU A 164 -15.82 -1.60 22.41
N GLY A 165 -15.37 -2.55 21.59
CA GLY A 165 -16.07 -2.96 20.36
C GLY A 165 -15.81 -2.02 19.19
N LEU A 166 -14.74 -1.21 19.23
CA LEU A 166 -14.29 -0.37 18.12
C LEU A 166 -13.56 -1.25 17.10
N LEU A 167 -14.33 -2.05 16.34
CA LEU A 167 -13.81 -3.11 15.45
C LEU A 167 -13.69 -2.68 13.98
N SER A 168 -13.95 -1.42 13.67
CA SER A 168 -13.87 -0.92 12.30
C SER A 168 -12.42 -0.69 11.86
N LYS A 169 -12.13 -0.94 10.58
CA LYS A 169 -10.79 -0.76 10.01
C LYS A 169 -10.23 0.65 10.24
N ASP A 170 -11.07 1.68 10.02
CA ASP A 170 -10.68 3.09 10.13
C ASP A 170 -10.26 3.47 11.55
N GLN A 171 -10.76 2.77 12.57
CA GLN A 171 -10.41 2.98 13.98
C GLN A 171 -9.19 2.15 14.39
N LEU A 172 -9.14 0.88 13.98
CA LEU A 172 -8.07 -0.03 14.39
C LEU A 172 -6.75 0.22 13.65
N HIS A 173 -6.80 0.58 12.37
CA HIS A 173 -5.59 0.73 11.57
C HIS A 173 -4.68 1.87 12.08
N PRO A 174 -5.17 3.09 12.37
CA PRO A 174 -4.33 4.14 12.94
C PRO A 174 -3.72 3.71 14.28
N LEU A 175 -4.53 3.14 15.18
CA LEU A 175 -4.08 2.72 16.51
C LEU A 175 -3.01 1.63 16.44
N LEU A 176 -3.15 0.63 15.57
CA LEU A 176 -2.16 -0.43 15.40
C LEU A 176 -0.87 0.10 14.77
N SER A 177 -0.99 1.09 13.87
CA SER A 177 0.13 1.77 13.23
C SER A 177 0.91 2.63 14.23
N ASP A 178 0.23 3.26 15.18
CA ASP A 178 0.89 4.00 16.27
C ASP A 178 1.68 3.03 17.14
N VAL A 179 1.04 1.94 17.61
CA VAL A 179 1.66 0.91 18.47
C VAL A 179 2.98 0.40 17.90
N ILE A 180 3.04 0.09 16.60
CA ILE A 180 4.28 -0.39 15.99
C ILE A 180 5.34 0.71 15.89
N GLN A 181 4.95 1.97 15.63
CA GLN A 181 5.88 3.10 15.59
C GLN A 181 6.47 3.40 16.97
N SER A 182 5.67 3.41 18.04
CA SER A 182 6.20 3.65 19.40
C SER A 182 7.10 2.52 19.87
N VAL A 183 6.75 1.28 19.56
CA VAL A 183 7.59 0.11 19.85
C VAL A 183 8.96 0.25 19.20
N ASN A 184 9.00 0.61 17.90
CA ASN A 184 10.25 0.80 17.18
C ASN A 184 11.08 1.96 17.74
N ARG A 185 10.46 2.99 18.32
CA ARG A 185 11.19 4.10 18.99
C ARG A 185 11.82 3.67 20.31
N VAL A 186 11.26 2.66 20.98
CA VAL A 186 11.73 2.19 22.29
C VAL A 186 12.84 1.16 22.14
N THR A 187 12.72 0.26 21.17
CA THR A 187 13.67 -0.84 20.98
C THR A 187 13.78 -1.23 19.51
N ASP A 188 15.02 -1.28 19.02
CA ASP A 188 15.34 -1.86 17.71
C ASP A 188 15.42 -3.40 17.77
N LYS A 189 15.41 -4.00 18.98
CA LYS A 189 15.45 -5.45 19.12
C LYS A 189 14.14 -6.08 18.70
N ASP A 190 14.24 -7.08 17.84
CA ASP A 190 13.11 -7.96 17.55
C ASP A 190 12.68 -8.70 18.83
N PHE A 191 11.38 -8.84 19.03
CA PHE A 191 10.79 -9.47 20.21
C PHE A 191 9.63 -10.37 19.82
N GLU A 192 9.33 -11.30 20.73
CA GLU A 192 8.33 -12.34 20.51
C GLU A 192 6.97 -11.72 20.13
N ASN A 193 6.43 -12.15 18.99
CA ASN A 193 5.16 -11.72 18.40
C ASN A 193 5.12 -10.30 17.77
N ARG A 194 6.27 -9.64 17.55
CA ARG A 194 6.30 -8.42 16.71
C ARG A 194 5.74 -8.64 15.31
N GLY A 195 6.08 -9.77 14.68
CA GLY A 195 5.55 -10.16 13.38
C GLY A 195 4.02 -10.33 13.34
N LYS A 196 3.37 -10.60 14.48
CA LYS A 196 1.91 -10.67 14.58
C LYS A 196 1.27 -9.30 14.45
N ILE A 197 1.87 -8.26 15.03
CA ILE A 197 1.40 -6.87 14.88
C ILE A 197 1.39 -6.49 13.40
N VAL A 198 2.48 -6.78 12.69
CA VAL A 198 2.61 -6.50 11.25
C VAL A 198 1.61 -7.32 10.43
N GLN A 199 1.42 -8.61 10.77
CA GLN A 199 0.43 -9.46 10.11
C GLN A 199 -1.00 -8.91 10.25
N TRP A 200 -1.38 -8.43 11.43
CA TRP A 200 -2.68 -7.80 11.65
C TRP A 200 -2.83 -6.47 10.92
N LEU A 201 -1.74 -5.69 10.82
CA LEU A 201 -1.72 -4.45 10.06
C LEU A 201 -1.93 -4.68 8.56
N ILE A 202 -1.29 -5.71 8.00
CA ILE A 202 -1.54 -6.18 6.61
C ILE A 202 -3.00 -6.60 6.46
N THR A 203 -3.51 -7.40 7.40
CA THR A 203 -4.89 -7.91 7.37
C THR A 203 -5.90 -6.75 7.38
N LEU A 204 -5.72 -5.78 8.28
CA LEU A 204 -6.55 -4.58 8.33
C LEU A 204 -6.43 -3.73 7.06
N ASN A 205 -5.24 -3.60 6.48
CA ASN A 205 -5.07 -2.85 5.24
C ASN A 205 -5.80 -3.50 4.05
N GLN A 206 -5.87 -4.83 4.00
CA GLN A 206 -6.58 -5.59 2.95
C GLN A 206 -8.10 -5.57 3.06
N MET A 207 -8.66 -5.31 4.25
CA MET A 207 -10.11 -5.17 4.45
C MET A 207 -10.63 -3.87 3.83
N LYS A 208 -11.92 -3.77 3.48
CA LYS A 208 -12.49 -2.49 3.01
C LYS A 208 -12.61 -1.51 4.18
N ALA A 209 -12.64 -0.20 3.88
CA ALA A 209 -12.76 0.85 4.90
C ALA A 209 -14.01 0.70 5.79
N THR A 210 -15.07 0.12 5.24
CA THR A 210 -16.36 -0.13 5.93
C THR A 210 -16.44 -1.49 6.60
N ASP A 211 -15.44 -2.36 6.42
CA ASP A 211 -15.48 -3.71 6.97
C ASP A 211 -15.06 -3.66 8.45
N GLU A 212 -15.82 -4.37 9.27
CA GLU A 212 -15.54 -4.58 10.69
C GLU A 212 -14.95 -5.97 10.90
N LEU A 213 -14.04 -6.10 11.86
CA LEU A 213 -13.55 -7.42 12.28
C LEU A 213 -14.69 -8.22 12.91
N SER A 214 -14.76 -9.50 12.59
CA SER A 214 -15.66 -10.41 13.29
C SER A 214 -15.27 -10.52 14.77
N GLU A 215 -16.24 -10.83 15.65
CA GLU A 215 -15.95 -11.04 17.09
C GLU A 215 -14.85 -12.08 17.33
N HIS A 216 -14.75 -13.09 16.46
CA HIS A 216 -13.70 -14.08 16.54
C HIS A 216 -12.33 -13.49 16.22
N GLN A 217 -12.20 -12.76 15.11
CA GLN A 217 -10.95 -12.11 14.73
C GLN A 217 -10.55 -11.04 15.74
N ALA A 218 -11.51 -10.31 16.31
CA ALA A 218 -11.25 -9.33 17.36
C ALA A 218 -10.63 -9.97 18.61
N ARG A 219 -11.13 -11.15 19.03
CA ARG A 219 -10.54 -11.91 20.15
C ARG A 219 -9.15 -12.45 19.82
N GLU A 220 -8.92 -12.90 18.59
CA GLU A 220 -7.59 -13.34 18.15
C GLU A 220 -6.60 -12.18 18.12
N LEU A 221 -7.01 -11.03 17.57
CA LEU A 221 -6.24 -9.79 17.56
C LEU A 221 -5.91 -9.32 18.98
N GLU A 222 -6.89 -9.32 19.89
CA GLU A 222 -6.66 -8.96 21.30
C GLU A 222 -5.59 -9.86 21.93
N LEU A 223 -5.69 -11.17 21.71
CA LEU A 223 -4.77 -12.15 22.28
C LEU A 223 -3.35 -12.02 21.71
N ASP A 224 -3.22 -11.88 20.39
CA ASP A 224 -1.92 -11.69 19.73
C ASP A 224 -1.24 -10.40 20.20
N ILE A 225 -1.99 -9.30 20.36
CA ILE A 225 -1.45 -8.02 20.83
C ILE A 225 -1.10 -8.07 22.32
N GLN A 226 -1.88 -8.76 23.15
CA GLN A 226 -1.53 -9.00 24.56
C GLN A 226 -0.23 -9.80 24.68
N GLN A 227 -0.04 -10.81 23.84
CA GLN A 227 1.22 -11.58 23.80
C GLN A 227 2.39 -10.72 23.34
N ALA A 228 2.20 -9.89 22.31
CA ALA A 228 3.23 -8.96 21.85
C ALA A 228 3.60 -7.94 22.93
N TYR A 229 2.63 -7.41 23.68
CA TYR A 229 2.88 -6.52 24.82
C TYR A 229 3.67 -7.20 25.95
N GLN A 230 3.38 -8.48 26.24
CA GLN A 230 4.18 -9.25 27.21
C GLN A 230 5.61 -9.47 26.73
N GLY A 231 5.80 -9.79 25.44
CA GLY A 231 7.11 -9.92 24.81
C GLY A 231 7.91 -8.61 24.86
N PHE A 232 7.26 -7.49 24.55
CA PHE A 232 7.82 -6.15 24.67
C PHE A 232 8.25 -5.85 26.11
N ARG A 233 7.36 -6.04 27.10
CA ARG A 233 7.68 -5.83 28.52
C ARG A 233 8.87 -6.67 28.99
N ARG A 234 8.96 -7.94 28.54
CA ARG A 234 10.08 -8.82 28.87
C ARG A 234 11.40 -8.35 28.27
N THR A 235 11.35 -7.65 27.14
CA THR A 235 12.54 -7.07 26.49
C THR A 235 13.07 -5.83 27.23
N LEU A 236 12.22 -5.19 28.03
CA LEU A 236 12.56 -4.00 28.83
C LEU A 236 13.08 -4.32 30.24
N THR A 237 12.87 -5.53 30.75
CA THR A 237 13.36 -6.03 32.05
C THR A 237 14.60 -6.89 31.90
#